data_AF-A0A8T5L8X1-F1
#
_entry.id   AF-A0A8T5L8X1-F1
#
_cell.length_a   1.000
_cell.length_b   1.000
_cell.length_c   1.000
_cell.angle_alpha   90.00
_cell.angle_beta   90.00
_cell.angle_gamma   90.00
#
_symmetry.space_group_name_H-M   'P 1'
#
loop_
_entity.id
_entity.type
_entity.pdbx_description
1 polymer ?
#
loop_
_entity_poly.entity_id
_entity_poly.type
_entity_poly.pdbx_seq_one_letter_code
_entity_poly.pdbx_strand_id
1 'polypeptide(L)' 'MTSFTCVECGYRIESDLQETRKKCPYCGKESISRELSATELLEDD' A
#
# COMPACT_ATOMS: atom_id res chain seq x y z
N MET A 1 -7.43 2.49 6.46
CA MET A 1 -6.37 3.12 5.64
C MET A 1 -5.26 2.13 5.38
N THR A 2 -4.96 1.86 4.10
CA THR A 2 -3.82 1.01 3.69
C THR A 2 -2.71 1.93 3.18
N SER A 3 -1.49 1.75 3.67
CA SER A 3 -0.31 2.40 3.08
C SER A 3 0.38 1.47 2.10
N PHE A 4 0.83 2.04 0.99
CA PHE A 4 1.68 1.35 0.03
C PHE A 4 2.96 2.16 -0.14
N THR A 5 4.09 1.49 -0.30
CA THR A 5 5.37 2.16 -0.51
C THR A 5 5.97 1.68 -1.82
N CYS A 6 6.37 2.61 -2.68
CA CYS A 6 7.07 2.25 -3.91
C CYS A 6 8.50 1.83 -3.61
N VAL A 7 8.86 0.63 -4.04
CA VAL A 7 10.19 0.05 -3.80
C VAL A 7 11.25 0.71 -4.68
N GLU A 8 10.84 1.31 -5.80
CA GLU A 8 11.74 1.92 -6.78
C GLU A 8 12.16 3.35 -6.38
N CYS A 9 11.24 4.16 -5.87
CA CYS A 9 11.50 5.57 -5.55
C CYS A 9 11.30 5.93 -4.07
N GLY A 10 10.76 5.02 -3.25
CA GLY A 10 10.46 5.27 -1.84
C GLY A 10 9.21 6.11 -1.58
N TYR A 11 8.43 6.44 -2.62
CA TYR A 11 7.22 7.25 -2.45
C TYR A 11 6.14 6.48 -1.68
N ARG A 12 5.62 7.09 -0.61
CA ARG A 12 4.55 6.54 0.23
C ARG A 12 3.19 6.98 -0.29
N ILE A 13 2.31 6.01 -0.49
CA ILE A 13 0.99 6.14 -1.09
C ILE A 13 -0.01 5.76 -0.01
N GLU A 14 -0.77 6.73 0.48
CA GLU A 14 -1.86 6.48 1.43
C GLU A 14 -3.16 6.39 0.63
N SER A 15 -3.86 5.26 0.75
CA SER A 15 -5.14 5.06 0.06
C SER A 15 -6.14 4.40 0.99
N ASP A 16 -7.35 4.96 1.00
CA ASP A 16 -8.42 4.50 1.87
C ASP A 16 -9.16 3.29 1.28
N LEU A 17 -9.22 3.22 -0.04
CA LEU A 17 -9.79 2.10 -0.77
C LEU A 17 -8.79 0.95 -0.82
N GLN A 18 -9.27 -0.29 -0.65
CA GLN A 18 -8.56 -1.53 -1.01
C GLN A 18 -8.19 -1.61 -2.52
N GLU A 19 -8.27 -0.48 -3.23
CA GLU A 19 -7.89 -0.37 -4.62
C GLU A 19 -6.37 -0.51 -4.69
N THR A 20 -5.95 -1.70 -5.09
CA THR A 20 -4.56 -2.03 -5.36
C THR A 20 -4.11 -1.20 -6.56
N ARG A 21 -3.61 0.03 -6.31
CA ARG A 21 -2.94 0.79 -7.37
C ARG A 21 -1.82 -0.09 -7.91
N LYS A 22 -1.85 -0.43 -9.18
CA LYS A 22 -0.77 -1.22 -9.77
C LYS A 22 0.45 -0.39 -10.11
N LYS A 23 0.37 0.95 -10.08
CA LYS A 23 1.44 1.87 -10.47
C LYS A 23 1.66 2.98 -9.44
N CYS A 24 2.92 3.28 -9.17
CA CYS A 24 3.33 4.43 -8.39
C CYS A 24 2.99 5.72 -9.16
N PRO A 25 2.23 6.68 -8.57
CA PRO A 25 1.90 7.93 -9.23
C PRO A 25 3.10 8.87 -9.38
N TYR A 26 4.19 8.62 -8.64
CA TYR A 26 5.37 9.48 -8.65
C TYR A 26 6.36 9.10 -9.76
N CYS A 27 6.71 7.81 -9.87
CA CYS A 27 7.68 7.33 -10.87
C CYS A 27 7.06 6.50 -12.00
N GLY A 28 5.77 6.14 -11.90
CA GLY A 28 5.06 5.33 -12.90
C GLY A 28 5.36 3.82 -12.87
N LYS A 29 6.21 3.35 -11.95
CA LYS A 29 6.60 1.94 -11.84
C LYS A 29 5.54 1.08 -11.17
N GLU A 30 5.50 -0.20 -11.53
CA GLU A 30 4.49 -1.15 -11.01
C GLU A 30 4.90 -1.82 -9.68
N SER A 31 6.15 -1.63 -9.25
CA SER A 31 6.68 -2.17 -8.02
C SER A 31 6.26 -1.33 -6.81
N ILE A 32 5.10 -1.65 -6.22
CA ILE A 32 4.68 -1.12 -4.93
C ILE A 32 4.44 -2.25 -3.92
N SER A 33 4.86 -2.03 -2.67
CA SER A 33 4.65 -2.96 -1.57
C SER A 33 3.49 -2.47 -0.71
N ARG A 34 2.52 -3.35 -0.44
CA ARG A 34 1.40 -3.07 0.47
C ARG A 34 1.84 -3.31 1.90
N GLU A 35 1.69 -2.30 2.75
CA GLU A 35 1.78 -2.48 4.19
C GLU A 35 0.37 -2.88 4.67
N LEU A 36 0.19 -4.16 4.99
CA LEU A 36 -1.01 -4.64 5.65
C LEU A 36 -1.00 -4.08 7.07
N SER A 37 -1.94 -3.18 7.38
CA SER A 37 -2.14 -2.73 8.75
C SER A 37 -2.54 -3.94 9.60
N ALA A 38 -1.88 -4.11 10.75
CA ALA A 38 -2.02 -5.26 11.66
C ALA A 38 -3.42 -5.44 12.30
N THR A 39 -4.44 -4.75 11.79
CA THR A 39 -5.82 -4.76 12.29
C THR A 39 -6.57 -6.04 11.89
N GLU A 40 -6.12 -6.80 10.88
CA GLU A 40 -6.73 -8.08 10.47
C GLU A 40 -6.40 -9.26 11.40
N LEU A 41 -5.62 -9.06 12.47
CA LEU A 41 -5.22 -10.11 13.42
C LEU A 41 -6.04 -10.14 14.72
N LEU A 42 -7.10 -9.33 14.85
CA LEU A 42 -7.89 -9.18 16.08
C LEU A 42 -9.40 -9.44 15.86
N GLU A 43 -9.75 -10.55 15.22
CA GLU A 43 -11.11 -11.12 15.30
C GLU A 43 -11.00 -12.62 15.61
N ASP A 44 -10.71 -12.95 16.87
CA ASP A 44 -10.91 -14.28 17.47
C ASP A 44 -10.92 -14.10 19.01
N ASP A 45 -12.05 -13.66 19.57
CA ASP A 45 -12.56 -14.01 20.92
C ASP A 45 -14.06 -13.71 21.05
#